data_AF-A0A0S4RY64-F1
#
_entry.id   AF-A0A0S4RY64-F1
#
_cell.length_a   1.000
_cell.length_b   1.000
_cell.length_c   1.000
_cell.angle_alpha   90.00
_cell.angle_beta   90.00
_cell.angle_gamma   90.00
#
_symmetry.space_group_name_H-M   'P 1'
#
loop_
_entity.id
_entity.type
_entity.pdbx_description
1 polymer ?
#
loop_
_entity_poly.entity_id
_entity_poly.type
_entity_poly.pdbx_seq_one_letter_code
_entity_poly.pdbx_strand_id
1 'polypeptide(L)'
;MGWGLSEFLNLNGGVKFDFIVMHGVYSWIPTFVRAKFLELVRDFLSPNGICFVSYNCYPGWKYLEIQRDFMRFSAAVTPRDDKFQASMDALKFKKNST
;
A
#
# COMPACT_ATOMS: atom_id res chain seq x y z
N MET A 1 -10.21 -17.86 -15.25
CA MET A 1 -8.73 -17.79 -15.21
C MET A 1 -8.33 -18.08 -13.76
N GLY A 2 -8.23 -19.37 -13.43
CA GLY A 2 -8.09 -19.84 -12.04
C GLY A 2 -6.64 -20.09 -11.71
N TRP A 3 -5.99 -19.11 -11.09
CA TRP A 3 -4.75 -19.31 -10.35
C TRP A 3 -5.07 -18.89 -8.92
N GLY A 4 -5.27 -19.86 -8.03
CA GLY A 4 -5.56 -19.60 -6.62
C GLY A 4 -4.30 -19.25 -5.85
N LEU A 5 -4.42 -18.44 -4.78
CA LEU A 5 -3.32 -18.18 -3.84
C LEU A 5 -2.73 -19.50 -3.29
N SER A 6 -3.55 -20.55 -3.18
CA SER A 6 -3.16 -21.90 -2.79
C SER A 6 -2.27 -22.62 -3.80
N GLU A 7 -2.44 -22.38 -5.11
CA GLU A 7 -1.54 -22.92 -6.14
C GLU A 7 -0.22 -22.16 -6.16
N PHE A 8 -0.25 -20.84 -5.98
CA PHE A 8 0.97 -20.03 -5.84
C PHE A 8 1.83 -20.47 -4.65
N LEU A 9 1.19 -20.75 -3.51
CA LEU A 9 1.87 -21.27 -2.31
C LEU A 9 2.39 -22.71 -2.48
N ASN A 10 1.89 -23.45 -3.47
CA ASN A 10 2.31 -24.81 -3.82
C ASN A 10 3.32 -24.86 -4.98
N LEU A 11 3.84 -23.71 -5.44
CA LEU A 11 4.97 -23.68 -6.36
C LEU A 11 6.21 -24.21 -5.63
N ASN A 12 6.38 -25.54 -5.64
CA ASN A 12 7.62 -26.19 -5.26
C ASN A 12 8.77 -25.54 -6.03
N GLY A 13 9.87 -25.22 -5.33
CA GLY A 13 10.95 -24.29 -5.69
C GLY A 13 11.73 -24.48 -7.00
N GLY A 14 11.17 -25.16 -8.00
CA GLY A 14 11.67 -25.19 -9.37
C GLY A 14 11.15 -24.05 -10.26
N VAL A 15 10.03 -23.39 -9.90
CA VAL A 15 9.49 -22.30 -10.73
C VAL A 15 10.20 -20.99 -10.42
N LYS A 16 10.73 -20.36 -11.46
CA LYS A 16 11.34 -19.04 -11.42
C LYS A 16 10.57 -18.08 -12.32
N PHE A 17 10.46 -16.82 -11.90
CA PHE A 17 9.83 -15.74 -12.66
C PHE A 17 10.89 -14.77 -13.18
N ASP A 18 10.76 -14.37 -14.44
CA ASP A 18 11.59 -13.33 -15.04
C ASP A 18 11.16 -11.93 -14.60
N PHE A 19 9.91 -11.78 -14.17
CA PHE A 19 9.38 -10.51 -13.69
C PHE A 19 8.53 -10.72 -12.45
N ILE A 20 8.83 -9.96 -11.39
CA ILE A 20 8.02 -9.88 -10.17
C ILE A 20 7.62 -8.41 -9.97
N VAL A 21 6.33 -8.14 -9.81
CA VAL A 21 5.80 -6.77 -9.73
C VAL A 21 5.00 -6.60 -8.44
N MET A 22 5.41 -5.63 -7.61
CA MET A 22 4.68 -5.19 -6.42
C MET A 22 4.36 -3.70 -6.53
N HIS A 23 3.22 -3.39 -7.12
CA HIS A 23 2.80 -2.01 -7.35
C HIS A 23 1.80 -1.54 -6.28
N GLY A 24 2.16 -0.53 -5.49
CA GLY A 24 1.25 0.17 -4.59
C GLY A 24 0.90 -0.57 -3.29
N VAL A 25 1.61 -1.65 -2.96
CA VAL A 25 1.34 -2.49 -1.77
C VAL A 25 2.39 -2.33 -0.68
N TYR A 26 3.67 -2.22 -1.06
CA TYR A 26 4.80 -2.34 -0.14
C TYR A 26 4.76 -1.36 1.05
N SER A 27 4.22 -0.16 0.86
CA SER A 27 4.08 0.88 1.91
C SER A 27 2.98 0.62 2.93
N TRP A 28 2.04 -0.26 2.63
CA TRP A 28 0.80 -0.45 3.41
C TRP A 28 0.74 -1.79 4.14
N ILE A 29 1.76 -2.63 3.96
CA ILE A 29 1.86 -3.93 4.61
C ILE A 29 2.78 -3.89 5.84
N PRO A 30 2.53 -4.75 6.85
CA PRO A 30 3.40 -4.89 8.02
C PRO A 30 4.85 -5.24 7.66
N THR A 31 5.78 -4.92 8.57
CA THR A 31 7.22 -5.21 8.44
C THR A 31 7.51 -6.69 8.14
N PHE A 32 6.84 -7.61 8.84
CA PHE A 32 7.05 -9.05 8.66
C PHE A 32 6.64 -9.52 7.26
N VAL A 33 5.59 -8.93 6.68
CA VAL A 33 5.16 -9.23 5.30
C VAL A 33 6.18 -8.71 4.30
N ARG A 34 6.77 -7.52 4.53
CA ARG A 34 7.84 -6.98 3.67
C ARG A 34 9.06 -7.89 3.66
N ALA A 35 9.47 -8.39 4.83
CA ALA A 35 10.59 -9.33 4.94
C ALA A 35 10.29 -10.63 4.16
N LYS A 36 9.10 -11.21 4.36
CA LYS A 36 8.67 -12.42 3.64
C LYS A 36 8.59 -12.21 2.13
N PHE A 37 8.14 -11.05 1.68
CA PHE A 37 8.13 -10.70 0.27
C PHE A 37 9.55 -10.71 -0.32
N LEU A 38 10.54 -10.13 0.36
CA LEU A 38 11.92 -10.12 -0.12
C LEU A 38 12.54 -11.54 -0.13
N GLU A 39 12.20 -12.39 0.85
CA GLU A 39 12.56 -13.82 0.82
C GLU A 39 11.96 -14.52 -0.41
N LEU A 40 10.68 -14.28 -0.71
CA LEU A 40 10.05 -14.83 -1.91
C LEU A 40 10.70 -14.31 -3.20
N VAL A 41 11.05 -13.03 -3.27
CA VAL A 41 11.76 -12.50 -4.45
C VAL A 41 13.09 -13.22 -4.63
N ARG A 42 13.88 -13.43 -3.56
CA ARG A 42 15.13 -14.19 -3.63
C ARG A 42 14.89 -15.63 -4.13
N ASP A 43 13.84 -16.29 -3.64
CA ASP A 43 13.61 -17.71 -3.88
C ASP A 43 12.93 -17.98 -5.22
N PHE A 44 12.20 -17.01 -5.77
CA PHE A 44 11.39 -17.18 -6.99
C PHE A 44 11.85 -16.33 -8.18
N LEU A 45 12.78 -15.37 -8.03
CA LEU A 45 13.30 -14.61 -9.17
C LEU A 45 14.32 -15.44 -9.97
N SER A 46 14.21 -15.41 -11.30
CA SER A 46 15.19 -16.03 -12.18
C SER A 46 16.54 -15.28 -12.13
N PRO A 47 17.68 -15.90 -12.53
CA PRO A 47 19.00 -15.27 -12.44
C PRO A 47 19.13 -13.92 -13.15
N ASN A 48 18.37 -13.70 -14.22
CA ASN A 48 18.34 -12.44 -14.99
C ASN A 48 17.00 -11.70 -14.86
N GLY A 49 16.16 -12.12 -13.90
CA GLY A 49 14.84 -11.55 -13.70
C GLY A 49 14.89 -10.17 -13.05
N ILE A 50 13.81 -9.40 -13.22
CA ILE A 50 13.67 -8.06 -12.65
C ILE A 50 12.51 -8.04 -11.66
N CYS A 51 12.77 -7.57 -10.44
CA CYS A 51 11.72 -7.26 -9.47
C CYS A 51 11.48 -5.74 -9.43
N PHE A 52 10.24 -5.33 -9.71
CA PHE A 52 9.78 -3.96 -9.56
C PHE A 52 8.95 -3.80 -8.29
N VAL A 53 9.29 -2.82 -7.46
CA VAL A 53 8.57 -2.51 -6.22
C VAL A 53 8.32 -1.00 -6.15
N SER A 54 7.06 -0.59 -6.05
CA SER A 54 6.71 0.80 -5.79
C SER A 54 6.30 1.03 -4.34
N TYR A 55 6.82 2.12 -3.75
CA TYR A 55 6.59 2.49 -2.36
C TYR A 55 6.76 4.00 -2.13
N ASN A 56 6.16 4.49 -1.06
CA ASN A 56 6.28 5.87 -0.58
C ASN A 56 7.65 6.06 0.11
N CYS A 57 8.35 7.13 -0.22
CA CYS A 57 9.66 7.45 0.34
C CYS A 57 9.64 8.72 1.17
N TYR A 58 10.36 8.73 2.29
CA TYR A 58 10.70 9.95 3.03
C TYR A 58 11.94 10.64 2.41
N PRO A 59 12.06 11.97 2.52
CA PRO A 59 11.16 12.90 3.19
C PRO A 59 9.91 13.29 2.36
N GLY A 60 9.87 12.95 1.07
CA GLY A 60 8.81 13.37 0.13
C GLY A 60 7.40 13.00 0.58
N TRP A 61 7.18 11.86 1.22
CA TRP A 61 5.86 11.46 1.70
C TRP A 61 5.33 12.28 2.90
N LYS A 62 6.21 13.01 3.61
CA LYS A 62 5.84 13.64 4.89
C LYS A 62 4.74 14.69 4.74
N TYR A 63 4.71 15.45 3.63
CA TYR A 63 3.67 16.47 3.43
C TYR A 63 2.28 15.85 3.25
N LEU A 64 2.19 14.71 2.56
CA LEU A 64 0.93 13.97 2.37
C LEU A 64 0.45 13.34 3.67
N GLU A 65 1.38 12.89 4.51
CA GLU A 65 1.05 12.36 5.84
C GLU A 65 0.36 13.42 6.71
N ILE A 66 0.89 14.64 6.76
CA ILE A 66 0.31 15.75 7.55
C ILE A 66 -1.10 16.08 7.06
N GLN A 67 -1.31 16.18 5.74
CA GLN A 67 -2.64 16.44 5.17
C GLN A 67 -3.64 15.32 5.49
N ARG A 68 -3.19 14.06 5.39
CA ARG A 68 -4.01 12.90 5.71
C ARG A 68 -4.41 12.86 7.19
N ASP A 69 -3.48 13.19 8.08
CA ASP A 69 -3.74 13.19 9.52
C ASP A 69 -4.67 14.35 9.91
N PHE A 70 -4.54 15.50 9.25
CA PHE A 70 -5.49 16.62 9.40
C PHE A 70 -6.91 16.26 8.96
N MET A 71 -7.07 15.64 7.78
CA MET A 71 -8.37 15.13 7.32
C MET A 71 -9.00 14.12 8.29
N ARG A 72 -8.19 13.19 8.81
CA ARG A 72 -8.67 12.19 9.78
C ARG A 72 -9.09 12.82 11.10
N PHE A 73 -8.34 13.82 11.55
CA PHE A 73 -8.65 14.57 12.76
C PHE A 73 -9.98 15.33 12.61
N SER A 74 -10.19 16.04 11.49
CA SER A 74 -11.42 16.81 11.28
C SER A 74 -12.67 15.93 11.19
N ALA A 75 -12.55 14.72 10.63
CA ALA A 75 -13.66 13.77 10.47
C ALA A 75 -13.70 12.68 11.56
N ALA A 76 -13.00 12.86 12.68
CA ALA A 76 -12.84 11.82 13.70
C ALA A 76 -14.19 11.38 14.29
N VAL A 77 -15.06 12.35 14.59
CA VAL A 77 -16.39 12.15 15.23
C VAL A 77 -17.55 12.14 14.24
N THR A 78 -17.27 12.29 12.94
CA THR A 78 -18.29 12.35 11.88
C THR A 78 -18.80 10.94 11.52
N PRO A 79 -20.10 10.74 11.24
CA PRO A 79 -20.62 9.49 10.69
C PRO A 79 -19.88 9.05 9.43
N ARG A 80 -19.78 7.74 9.19
CA ARG A 80 -18.99 7.15 8.08
C ARG A 80 -19.31 7.80 6.73
N ASP A 81 -20.60 7.98 6.44
CA ASP A 81 -21.07 8.46 5.14
C ASP A 81 -20.70 9.92 4.90
N ASP A 82 -20.54 10.70 5.97
CA ASP A 82 -20.21 12.13 5.91
C ASP A 82 -18.71 12.41 6.08
N LYS A 83 -17.89 11.41 6.42
CA LYS A 83 -16.44 11.59 6.69
C LYS A 83 -15.70 12.19 5.51
N PHE A 84 -16.03 11.77 4.28
CA PHE A 84 -15.40 12.30 3.08
C PHE A 84 -15.64 13.80 2.96
N GLN A 85 -16.90 14.22 3.07
CA GLN A 85 -17.28 15.62 2.95
C GLN A 85 -16.63 16.47 4.05
N ALA A 86 -16.69 16.03 5.30
CA ALA A 86 -16.04 16.71 6.43
C ALA A 86 -14.52 16.84 6.28
N SER A 87 -13.86 15.80 5.76
CA SER A 87 -12.41 15.83 5.45
C SER A 87 -12.10 16.86 4.36
N MET A 88 -12.90 16.89 3.29
CA MET A 88 -12.73 17.82 2.18
C MET A 88 -13.01 19.27 2.54
N ASP A 89 -14.02 19.52 3.37
CA ASP A 89 -14.35 20.86 3.83
C ASP A 89 -13.26 21.42 4.77
N ALA A 90 -12.63 20.55 5.58
CA ALA A 90 -11.47 20.92 6.38
C ALA A 90 -10.28 21.35 5.51
N LEU A 91 -9.95 20.59 4.45
CA LEU A 91 -8.88 20.98 3.52
C LEU A 91 -9.17 22.30 2.79
N LYS A 92 -10.44 22.62 2.56
CA LYS A 92 -10.88 23.87 1.91
C LYS A 92 -11.07 25.02 2.92
N PHE A 93 -10.81 24.79 4.21
CA PHE A 93 -11.07 25.75 5.29
C PHE A 93 -12.48 26.34 5.25
N LYS A 94 -13.48 25.54 4.86
CA LYS A 94 -14.88 25.99 4.90
C LYS A 94 -15.33 26.06 6.35
N LYS A 95 -15.86 27.21 6.74
CA LYS A 95 -16.50 27.40 8.03
C LYS A 95 -17.79 26.59 8.05
N ASN A 96 -17.98 25.73 9.06
CA ASN A 96 -19.29 25.14 9.31
C ASN A 96 -20.24 26.28 9.66
N SER A 97 -21.10 26.67 8.72
CA SER A 97 -22.13 27.68 8.95
C SER A 97 -23.02 27.17 10.06
N THR A 98 -22.98 27.88 11.19
CA THR A 98 -23.90 27.70 12.32
C THR A 98 -25.26 28.29 11.94
#